data_AF-A0A101X724-F1
#
_entry.id   AF-A0A101X724-F1
#
_cell.length_a   1.000
_cell.length_b   1.000
_cell.length_c   1.000
_cell.angle_alpha   90.00
_cell.angle_beta   90.00
_cell.angle_gamma   90.00
#
_symmetry.space_group_name_H-M   'P 1'
#
loop_
_entity.id
_entity.type
_entity.pdbx_description
1 polymer ?
#
loop_
_entity_poly.entity_id
_entity_poly.type
_entity_poly.pdbx_seq_one_letter_code
_entity_poly.pdbx_strand_id
1 'polypeptide(L)'
;MSAGRDFVNQVLTEIENSILKPLEDIESSVEGILEGIAEGMNIEKPKVVATINSVNECGEFVGEDKRCQGIAGRYLPEEATILINYRVDMNTIIHLLAHHIHAVEIGRTKYAQVRKLEELRLPWELRPTEVIAMYRTALLTRT
;
A
#
# COMPACT_ATOMS: atom_id res chain seq x y z
N MET A 1 24.59 27.46 -25.18
CA MET A 1 24.53 26.55 -24.01
C MET A 1 23.31 26.77 -23.10
N SER A 2 22.44 27.77 -23.34
CA SER A 2 21.23 28.02 -22.52
C SER A 2 20.04 27.11 -22.87
N ALA A 3 19.76 26.91 -24.16
CA ALA A 3 18.56 26.18 -24.61
C ALA A 3 18.43 24.74 -24.05
N GLY A 4 19.55 24.03 -23.86
CA GLY A 4 19.54 22.69 -23.26
C GLY A 4 19.21 22.70 -21.76
N ARG A 5 19.65 23.74 -21.04
CA ARG A 5 19.32 23.93 -19.62
C ARG A 5 17.87 24.33 -19.44
N ASP A 6 17.36 25.19 -20.32
CA ASP A 6 15.97 25.65 -20.31
C ASP A 6 14.99 24.50 -20.59
N PHE A 7 15.31 23.62 -21.54
CA PHE A 7 14.53 22.41 -21.82
C PHE A 7 14.52 21.42 -20.64
N VAL A 8 15.67 21.15 -20.02
CA VAL A 8 15.73 20.26 -18.85
C VAL A 8 14.88 20.79 -17.71
N ASN A 9 14.96 22.10 -17.42
CA ASN A 9 14.14 22.71 -16.38
C ASN A 9 12.64 22.61 -16.69
N GLN A 10 12.25 22.75 -17.96
CA GLN A 10 10.86 22.58 -18.39
C GLN A 10 10.39 21.13 -18.16
N VAL A 11 11.18 20.13 -18.54
CA VAL A 11 10.85 18.71 -18.31
C VAL A 11 10.73 18.40 -16.82
N LEU A 12 11.67 18.88 -16.00
CA LEU A 12 11.60 18.68 -14.55
C LEU A 12 10.36 19.32 -13.94
N THR A 13 10.00 20.53 -14.39
CA THR A 13 8.78 21.23 -13.97
C THR A 13 7.53 20.45 -14.35
N GLU A 14 7.53 19.83 -15.53
CA GLU A 14 6.41 19.00 -16.00
C GLU A 14 6.29 17.71 -15.17
N ILE A 15 7.41 17.03 -14.86
CA ILE A 15 7.42 15.86 -13.98
C ILE A 15 6.87 16.22 -12.60
N GLU A 16 7.31 17.35 -12.04
CA GLU A 16 6.86 17.85 -10.74
C GLU A 16 5.34 18.07 -10.73
N ASN A 17 4.82 18.86 -11.69
CA ASN A 17 3.43 19.29 -11.67
C ASN A 17 2.44 18.22 -12.15
N SER A 18 2.86 17.37 -13.09
CA SER A 18 1.96 16.40 -13.74
C SER A 18 2.09 15.00 -13.18
N ILE A 19 3.13 14.71 -12.39
CA ILE A 19 3.34 13.39 -11.78
C ILE A 19 3.50 13.49 -10.27
N LEU A 20 4.50 14.21 -9.76
CA LEU A 20 4.83 14.15 -8.33
C LEU A 20 3.75 14.79 -7.44
N LYS A 21 3.28 16.00 -7.76
CA LYS A 21 2.19 16.65 -7.00
C LYS A 21 0.89 15.84 -6.98
N PRO A 22 0.38 15.32 -8.12
CA PRO A 22 -0.77 14.43 -8.09
C PRO A 22 -0.58 13.18 -7.23
N LEU A 23 0.64 12.63 -7.15
CA LEU A 23 0.93 11.52 -6.25
C LEU A 23 0.88 11.96 -4.77
N GLU A 24 1.41 13.13 -4.42
CA GLU A 24 1.31 13.72 -3.08
C GLU A 24 -0.14 14.01 -2.67
N ASP A 25 -0.99 14.44 -3.62
CA ASP A 25 -2.42 14.66 -3.40
C ASP A 25 -3.14 13.33 -3.08
N ILE A 26 -2.75 12.25 -3.77
CA ILE A 26 -3.26 10.89 -3.50
C ILE A 26 -2.78 10.42 -2.12
N GLU A 27 -1.50 10.59 -1.79
CA GLU A 27 -0.95 10.27 -0.47
C GLU A 27 -1.73 10.97 0.63
N SER A 28 -1.90 12.29 0.52
CA SER A 28 -2.63 13.11 1.49
C SER A 28 -4.08 12.66 1.66
N SER A 29 -4.75 12.34 0.56
CA SER A 29 -6.14 11.86 0.58
C SER A 29 -6.27 10.52 1.29
N VAL A 30 -5.39 9.56 0.99
CA VAL A 30 -5.39 8.25 1.63
C VAL A 30 -4.98 8.37 3.09
N GLU A 31 -3.99 9.18 3.41
CA GLU A 31 -3.58 9.44 4.79
C GLU A 31 -4.72 9.98 5.65
N GLY A 32 -5.54 10.90 5.14
CA GLY A 32 -6.70 11.41 5.87
C GLY A 32 -7.76 10.33 6.14
N ILE A 33 -7.97 9.41 5.19
CA ILE A 33 -8.87 8.25 5.39
C ILE A 33 -8.31 7.34 6.50
N LEU A 34 -7.02 7.01 6.42
CA LEU A 34 -6.37 6.09 7.35
C LEU A 34 -6.26 6.67 8.75
N GLU A 35 -6.03 7.98 8.87
CA GLU A 35 -5.99 8.70 10.14
C GLU A 35 -7.31 8.56 10.91
N GLY A 36 -8.44 8.81 10.26
CA GLY A 36 -9.76 8.66 10.91
C GLY A 36 -10.02 7.25 11.43
N ILE A 37 -9.57 6.22 10.72
CA ILE A 37 -9.71 4.82 11.16
C ILE A 37 -8.72 4.50 12.29
N ALA A 38 -7.45 4.89 12.14
CA ALA A 38 -6.40 4.62 13.11
C ALA A 38 -6.67 5.29 14.47
N GLU A 39 -7.14 6.53 14.48
CA GLU A 39 -7.57 7.24 15.68
C GLU A 39 -8.73 6.52 16.38
N GLY A 40 -9.75 6.11 15.62
CA GLY A 40 -10.89 5.35 16.16
C GLY A 40 -10.50 4.01 16.78
N MET A 41 -9.40 3.41 16.32
CA MET A 41 -8.84 2.16 16.84
C MET A 41 -7.72 2.34 17.87
N ASN A 42 -7.29 3.59 18.13
CA ASN A 42 -6.15 3.92 18.97
C ASN A 42 -4.85 3.17 18.60
N ILE A 43 -4.51 3.21 17.32
CA ILE A 43 -3.28 2.60 16.77
C ILE A 43 -2.42 3.64 16.05
N GLU A 44 -1.12 3.33 15.90
CA GLU A 44 -0.20 4.11 15.06
C GLU A 44 -0.73 4.16 13.62
N LYS A 45 -0.64 5.32 12.94
CA LYS A 45 -0.99 5.46 11.52
C LYS A 45 0.17 4.95 10.66
N PRO A 46 -0.08 4.19 9.57
CA PRO A 46 0.97 3.87 8.60
C PRO A 46 1.31 5.10 7.75
N LYS A 47 2.55 5.17 7.27
CA LYS A 47 2.92 6.11 6.20
C LYS A 47 2.29 5.67 4.88
N VAL A 48 1.89 6.59 4.02
CA VAL A 48 1.47 6.28 2.64
C VAL A 48 2.53 6.75 1.66
N VAL A 49 2.78 5.95 0.63
CA VAL A 49 3.60 6.34 -0.52
C VAL A 49 2.85 5.97 -1.79
N ALA A 50 2.61 6.93 -2.68
CA ALA A 50 1.99 6.71 -3.97
C ALA A 50 3.06 6.60 -5.07
N THR A 51 2.80 5.74 -6.05
CA THR A 51 3.73 5.54 -7.16
C THR A 51 3.01 5.33 -8.49
N ILE A 52 3.68 5.77 -9.58
CA ILE A 52 3.27 5.44 -10.94
C ILE A 52 3.69 4.03 -11.36
N ASN A 53 4.66 3.45 -10.65
CA ASN A 53 5.16 2.11 -10.92
C ASN A 53 4.08 1.06 -10.66
N SER A 54 4.11 -0.01 -11.43
CA SER A 54 3.22 -1.14 -11.17
C SER A 54 3.61 -1.78 -9.82
N VAL A 55 2.65 -1.79 -8.90
CA VAL A 55 2.79 -2.46 -7.61
C VAL A 55 1.50 -3.23 -7.35
N ASN A 56 1.68 -4.43 -6.81
CA ASN A 56 0.60 -5.27 -6.31
C ASN A 56 1.09 -6.03 -5.09
N GLU A 57 0.17 -6.72 -4.43
CA GLU A 57 0.47 -7.44 -3.21
C GLU A 57 1.20 -8.77 -3.45
N CYS A 58 1.13 -9.33 -4.66
CA CYS A 58 1.78 -10.59 -5.01
C CYS A 58 3.32 -10.50 -5.07
N GLY A 59 3.89 -9.30 -5.17
CA GLY A 59 5.31 -9.11 -5.46
C GLY A 59 5.67 -9.67 -6.85
N GLU A 60 6.84 -10.33 -6.97
CA GLU A 60 7.34 -10.91 -8.23
C GLU A 60 6.67 -12.27 -8.60
N PHE A 61 5.91 -12.87 -7.68
CA PHE A 61 5.31 -14.18 -7.91
C PHE A 61 3.98 -14.03 -8.66
N VAL A 62 4.04 -14.01 -9.98
CA VAL A 62 2.87 -14.01 -10.88
C VAL A 62 2.48 -15.46 -11.18
N GLY A 63 1.19 -15.76 -11.08
CA GLY A 63 0.59 -17.05 -11.41
C GLY A 63 -0.82 -16.76 -11.95
N GLU A 64 -1.43 -17.74 -12.61
CA GLU A 64 -2.50 -17.51 -13.58
C GLU A 64 -3.83 -17.03 -13.00
N ASP A 65 -4.06 -17.18 -11.70
CA ASP A 65 -5.28 -16.74 -11.03
C ASP A 65 -4.90 -16.09 -9.69
N LYS A 66 -4.87 -14.76 -9.62
CA LYS A 66 -4.30 -14.07 -8.46
C LYS A 66 -5.10 -12.83 -8.08
N ARG A 67 -6.06 -13.01 -7.18
CA ARG A 67 -6.81 -11.92 -6.53
C ARG A 67 -5.89 -10.84 -5.95
N CYS A 68 -4.67 -11.19 -5.56
CA CYS A 68 -3.63 -10.24 -5.13
C CYS A 68 -3.18 -9.23 -6.20
N GLN A 69 -3.39 -9.51 -7.50
CA GLN A 69 -3.13 -8.55 -8.58
C GLN A 69 -4.18 -7.43 -8.61
N GLY A 70 -5.37 -7.68 -8.06
CA GLY A 70 -6.42 -6.68 -7.89
C GLY A 70 -6.14 -5.69 -6.76
N ILE A 71 -5.19 -6.00 -5.86
CA ILE A 71 -4.75 -5.09 -4.81
C ILE A 71 -3.69 -4.17 -5.40
N ALA A 72 -4.06 -2.92 -5.69
CA ALA A 72 -3.22 -1.92 -6.33
C ALA A 72 -2.21 -1.29 -5.35
N GLY A 73 -1.50 -2.13 -4.59
CA GLY A 73 -0.54 -1.71 -3.58
C GLY A 73 -0.02 -2.87 -2.75
N ARG A 74 0.81 -2.57 -1.76
CA ARG A 74 1.35 -3.54 -0.79
C ARG A 74 1.66 -2.86 0.53
N TYR A 75 1.58 -3.63 1.61
CA TYR A 75 2.02 -3.20 2.92
C TYR A 75 3.48 -3.62 3.16
N LEU A 76 4.29 -2.67 3.62
CA LEU A 76 5.70 -2.83 3.97
C LEU A 76 5.82 -2.78 5.50
N PRO A 77 5.85 -3.94 6.19
CA PRO A 77 5.73 -3.99 7.64
C PRO A 77 6.92 -3.40 8.39
N GLU A 78 8.14 -3.47 7.82
CA GLU A 78 9.36 -2.97 8.45
C GLU A 78 9.33 -1.44 8.61
N GLU A 79 8.74 -0.74 7.63
CA GLU A 79 8.65 0.72 7.59
C GLU A 79 7.27 1.24 7.99
N ALA A 80 6.33 0.36 8.36
CA ALA A 80 4.91 0.68 8.52
C ALA A 80 4.37 1.52 7.36
N THR A 81 4.71 1.15 6.12
CA THR A 81 4.38 1.92 4.92
C THR A 81 3.37 1.17 4.06
N ILE A 82 2.33 1.86 3.62
CA ILE A 82 1.40 1.42 2.58
C ILE A 82 1.85 2.04 1.26
N LEU A 83 2.39 1.20 0.37
CA LEU A 83 2.77 1.59 -0.99
C LEU A 83 1.59 1.35 -1.92
N ILE A 84 1.12 2.38 -2.62
CA ILE A 84 -0.07 2.33 -3.48
C ILE A 84 0.25 2.80 -4.89
N ASN A 85 -0.43 2.19 -5.87
CA ASN A 85 -0.44 2.68 -7.24
C ASN A 85 -1.52 3.76 -7.40
N TYR A 86 -1.38 4.65 -8.37
CA TYR A 86 -2.40 5.66 -8.73
C TYR A 86 -3.80 5.10 -9.05
N ARG A 87 -3.93 3.79 -9.31
CA ARG A 87 -5.20 3.08 -9.53
C ARG A 87 -5.84 2.54 -8.24
N VAL A 88 -5.35 2.95 -7.08
CA VAL A 88 -5.86 2.50 -5.78
C VAL A 88 -7.36 2.79 -5.63
N ASP A 89 -8.08 1.85 -5.04
CA ASP A 89 -9.47 2.01 -4.62
C ASP A 89 -9.62 1.83 -3.11
N MET A 90 -10.82 2.14 -2.60
CA MET A 90 -11.11 2.06 -1.15
C MET A 90 -10.90 0.64 -0.61
N ASN A 91 -11.22 -0.38 -1.40
CA ASN A 91 -11.04 -1.78 -1.00
C ASN A 91 -9.55 -2.11 -0.80
N THR A 92 -8.69 -1.66 -1.72
CA THR A 92 -7.23 -1.77 -1.61
C THR A 92 -6.74 -1.05 -0.35
N ILE A 93 -7.17 0.20 -0.12
CA ILE A 93 -6.77 1.00 1.06
C ILE A 93 -7.10 0.25 2.35
N ILE A 94 -8.34 -0.22 2.50
CA ILE A 94 -8.80 -0.90 3.71
C ILE A 94 -8.10 -2.26 3.89
N HIS A 95 -7.84 -3.00 2.81
CA HIS A 95 -7.07 -4.25 2.85
C HIS A 95 -5.63 -4.04 3.31
N LEU A 96 -4.93 -3.04 2.78
CA LEU A 96 -3.57 -2.72 3.21
C LEU A 96 -3.54 -2.19 4.64
N LEU A 97 -4.56 -1.45 5.07
CA LEU A 97 -4.72 -1.06 6.47
C LEU A 97 -4.96 -2.28 7.38
N ALA A 98 -5.74 -3.27 6.94
CA ALA A 98 -5.98 -4.48 7.72
C ALA A 98 -4.68 -5.24 8.03
N HIS A 99 -3.75 -5.28 7.08
CA HIS A 99 -2.40 -5.78 7.30
C HIS A 99 -1.61 -4.95 8.31
N HIS A 100 -1.71 -3.63 8.22
CA HIS A 100 -1.07 -2.73 9.17
C HIS A 100 -1.58 -2.95 10.61
N ILE A 101 -2.90 -3.00 10.79
CA ILE A 101 -3.52 -3.24 12.10
C ILE A 101 -3.02 -4.57 12.69
N HIS A 102 -3.05 -5.64 11.89
CA HIS A 102 -2.56 -6.94 12.34
C HIS A 102 -1.08 -6.89 12.74
N ALA A 103 -0.25 -6.17 11.97
CA ALA A 103 1.16 -5.97 12.29
C ALA A 103 1.39 -5.19 13.58
N VAL A 104 0.56 -4.19 13.89
CA VAL A 104 0.58 -3.47 15.17
C VAL A 104 0.21 -4.39 16.33
N GLU A 105 -0.85 -5.19 16.17
CA GLU A 105 -1.36 -6.10 17.21
C GLU A 105 -0.35 -7.20 17.61
N ILE A 106 0.35 -7.81 16.65
CA ILE A 106 1.28 -8.93 16.93
C ILE A 106 2.75 -8.49 17.01
N GLY A 107 3.03 -7.22 16.72
CA GLY A 107 4.38 -6.66 16.58
C GLY A 107 4.93 -6.76 15.15
N ARG A 108 5.35 -5.61 14.61
CA ARG A 108 5.77 -5.45 13.20
C ARG A 108 6.86 -6.43 12.76
N THR A 109 7.89 -6.63 13.58
CA THR A 109 8.99 -7.57 13.29
C THR A 109 8.50 -9.01 13.19
N LYS A 110 7.63 -9.42 14.10
CA LYS A 110 7.05 -10.78 14.10
C LYS A 110 6.16 -10.96 12.88
N TYR A 111 5.33 -9.96 12.57
CA TYR A 111 4.49 -9.97 11.38
C TYR A 111 5.32 -10.10 10.09
N ALA A 112 6.40 -9.34 9.95
CA ALA A 112 7.28 -9.42 8.78
C ALA A 112 7.90 -10.82 8.61
N GLN A 113 8.36 -11.43 9.71
CA GLN A 113 8.91 -12.79 9.70
C GLN A 113 7.85 -13.84 9.29
N VAL A 114 6.64 -13.73 9.84
CA VAL A 114 5.52 -14.63 9.51
C VAL A 114 5.14 -14.49 8.04
N ARG A 115 4.92 -13.27 7.55
CA ARG A 115 4.56 -13.00 6.15
C ARG A 115 5.58 -13.56 5.17
N LYS A 116 6.88 -13.38 5.46
CA LYS A 116 7.97 -13.95 4.65
C LYS A 116 7.95 -15.48 4.62
N LEU A 117 7.68 -16.14 5.76
CA LEU A 117 7.56 -17.60 5.80
C LEU A 117 6.33 -18.11 5.05
N GLU A 118 5.21 -17.39 5.15
CA GLU A 118 3.98 -17.70 4.40
C GLU A 118 4.19 -17.54 2.90
N GLU A 119 4.85 -16.47 2.46
CA GLU A 119 5.19 -16.23 1.05
C GLU A 119 6.01 -17.36 0.43
N LEU A 120 6.93 -17.94 1.18
CA LEU A 120 7.78 -19.06 0.74
C LEU A 120 7.06 -20.42 0.71
N ARG A 121 5.97 -20.56 1.46
CA ARG A 121 5.35 -21.88 1.73
C ARG A 121 3.95 -22.02 1.15
N LEU A 122 3.22 -20.93 0.97
CA LEU A 122 1.80 -20.93 0.70
C LEU A 122 1.46 -20.00 -0.48
N PRO A 123 0.52 -20.43 -1.35
CA PRO A 123 -0.09 -19.52 -2.32
C PRO A 123 -0.84 -18.41 -1.56
N TRP A 124 -0.98 -17.24 -2.19
CA TRP A 124 -1.50 -16.02 -1.55
C TRP A 124 -2.83 -16.25 -0.83
N GLU A 125 -3.76 -16.97 -1.46
CA GLU A 125 -5.12 -17.23 -0.95
C GLU A 125 -5.15 -18.09 0.32
N LEU A 126 -4.06 -18.82 0.60
CA LEU A 126 -3.96 -19.71 1.76
C LEU A 126 -3.07 -19.14 2.87
N ARG A 127 -2.49 -17.96 2.69
CA ARG A 127 -1.64 -17.31 3.69
C ARG A 127 -2.50 -16.80 4.86
N PRO A 128 -2.27 -17.28 6.10
CA PRO A 128 -3.01 -16.78 7.26
C PRO A 128 -3.02 -15.26 7.40
N THR A 129 -1.93 -14.55 7.10
CA THR A 129 -1.93 -13.08 7.16
C THR A 129 -2.89 -12.46 6.16
N GLU A 130 -3.04 -13.05 4.97
CA GLU A 130 -3.97 -12.57 3.93
C GLU A 130 -5.43 -12.89 4.29
N VAL A 131 -5.70 -14.09 4.80
CA VAL A 131 -7.04 -14.47 5.26
C VAL A 131 -7.52 -13.54 6.39
N ILE A 132 -6.64 -13.21 7.34
CA ILE A 132 -6.94 -12.27 8.42
C ILE A 132 -7.21 -10.87 7.86
N ALA A 133 -6.41 -10.41 6.91
CA ALA A 133 -6.61 -9.11 6.29
C ALA A 133 -7.95 -9.04 5.57
N MET A 134 -8.27 -10.02 4.72
CA MET A 134 -9.56 -10.10 4.01
C MET A 134 -10.76 -10.09 4.97
N TYR A 135 -10.70 -10.86 6.06
CA TYR A 135 -11.75 -10.89 7.07
C TYR A 135 -11.93 -9.51 7.72
N ARG A 136 -10.82 -8.87 8.10
CA ARG A 136 -10.84 -7.56 8.74
C ARG A 136 -11.31 -6.46 7.79
N THR A 137 -10.95 -6.50 6.51
CA THR A 137 -11.49 -5.61 5.48
C THR A 137 -12.99 -5.72 5.38
N ALA A 138 -13.53 -6.94 5.39
CA ALA A 138 -14.97 -7.16 5.38
C ALA A 138 -15.68 -6.64 6.64
N LEU A 139 -14.99 -6.57 7.79
CA LEU A 139 -15.53 -5.95 9.00
C LEU A 139 -15.51 -4.42 8.92
N LEU A 140 -14.38 -3.82 8.51
CA LEU A 140 -14.20 -2.37 8.40
C LEU A 140 -15.10 -1.73 7.34
N THR A 141 -15.51 -2.49 6.33
CA THR A 141 -16.43 -2.02 5.27
C THR A 141 -17.92 -2.11 5.64
N ARG A 142 -18.25 -2.78 6.75
CA ARG A 142 -19.65 -2.95 7.22
C ARG A 142 -20.06 -1.97 8.31
N THR A 143 -19.10 -1.28 8.91
CA THR A 143 -19.28 -0.22 9.91
C THR A 143 -19.49 1.12 9.24
#